data_AF-A0A7V9GJA4-F1
#
_entry.id   AF-A0A7V9GJA4-F1
#
_cell.length_a   1.000
_cell.length_b   1.000
_cell.length_c   1.000
_cell.angle_alpha   90.00
_cell.angle_beta   90.00
_cell.angle_gamma   90.00
#
_symmetry.space_group_name_H-M   'P 1'
#
loop_
_entity.id
_entity.type
_entity.pdbx_description
1 polymer ?
#
loop_
_entity_poly.entity_id
_entity_poly.type
_entity_poly.pdbx_seq_one_letter_code
_entity_poly.pdbx_strand_id
1 'polypeptide(L)'
;MTLPPPGEHGGDGARLAAALDVGPDDVLDLSASLNPCAPDVAARAAAHLGSLRRYPDDAAATTAMAEVLAVDAERVVLTNGGAEAIALVAAELGTGWVEHPDFSLYERHLARVDPSAGRWRSNPCNPTGELAPPDAVAAVWDEAFWPLATGTWTRGDGIVVGSLTKVFACPGLRVGYVFAPDRAFADAVRRRRAAWSVSGLACAVVPELLAGADLPAWRDAIVELRAALVETLDGLD
;
A
#
# COMPACT_ATOMS: atom_id res chain seq x y z
N MET A 1 17.45 -28.48 -11.81
CA MET A 1 16.81 -27.40 -11.04
C MET A 1 16.32 -26.37 -12.04
N THR A 2 15.02 -26.08 -12.06
CA THR A 2 14.43 -25.15 -13.03
C THR A 2 13.85 -23.99 -12.25
N LEU A 3 14.39 -22.79 -12.48
CA LEU A 3 13.88 -21.59 -11.84
C LEU A 3 12.50 -21.24 -12.46
N PRO A 4 11.50 -20.89 -11.65
CA PRO A 4 10.23 -20.43 -12.17
C PRO A 4 10.41 -19.08 -12.90
N PRO A 5 9.62 -18.79 -13.94
CA PRO A 5 9.59 -17.45 -14.51
C PRO A 5 9.02 -16.45 -13.48
N PRO A 6 9.43 -15.17 -13.55
CA PRO A 6 8.89 -14.13 -12.69
C PRO A 6 7.37 -14.02 -12.86
N GLY A 7 6.67 -13.72 -11.77
CA GLY A 7 5.24 -13.47 -11.78
C GLY A 7 4.84 -12.15 -12.45
N GLU A 8 3.53 -11.92 -12.59
CA GLU A 8 2.98 -10.61 -13.03
C GLU A 8 3.29 -9.49 -12.03
N HIS A 9 3.54 -9.85 -10.78
CA HIS A 9 3.95 -8.97 -9.69
C HIS A 9 5.12 -9.61 -8.94
N GLY A 10 5.97 -8.80 -8.33
CA GLY A 10 7.05 -9.28 -7.45
C GLY A 10 6.52 -9.87 -6.13
N GLY A 11 7.45 -10.36 -5.30
CA GLY A 11 7.16 -11.23 -4.16
C GLY A 11 7.34 -12.71 -4.49
N ASP A 12 8.19 -13.04 -5.47
CA ASP A 12 8.43 -14.39 -5.94
C ASP A 12 9.36 -15.20 -5.02
N GLY A 13 9.90 -14.61 -3.94
CA GLY A 13 10.89 -15.21 -3.06
C GLY A 13 10.50 -16.60 -2.53
N ALA A 14 9.25 -16.79 -2.09
CA ALA A 14 8.77 -18.09 -1.62
C ALA A 14 8.71 -19.15 -2.74
N ARG A 15 8.31 -18.75 -3.96
CA ARG A 15 8.34 -19.65 -5.14
C ARG A 15 9.77 -20.00 -5.52
N LEU A 16 10.68 -19.04 -5.44
CA LEU A 16 12.10 -19.24 -5.72
C LEU A 16 12.74 -20.17 -4.68
N ALA A 17 12.50 -19.94 -3.39
CA ALA A 17 12.97 -20.77 -2.29
C ALA A 17 12.52 -22.24 -2.47
N ALA A 18 11.24 -22.45 -2.76
CA ALA A 18 10.70 -23.78 -3.03
C ALA A 18 11.33 -24.46 -4.26
N ALA A 19 11.64 -23.71 -5.31
CA ALA A 19 12.30 -24.24 -6.51
C ALA A 19 13.80 -24.57 -6.30
N LEU A 20 14.43 -23.89 -5.34
CA LEU A 20 15.82 -24.06 -4.95
C LEU A 20 16.01 -25.08 -3.80
N ASP A 21 14.93 -25.57 -3.19
CA ASP A 21 14.94 -26.42 -1.99
C ASP A 21 15.69 -25.78 -0.80
N VAL A 22 15.47 -24.47 -0.59
CA VAL A 22 16.01 -23.69 0.53
C VAL A 22 14.88 -23.09 1.37
N GLY A 23 15.20 -22.61 2.58
CA GLY A 23 14.25 -21.90 3.41
C GLY A 23 13.82 -20.58 2.77
N PRO A 24 12.59 -20.09 3.04
CA PRO A 24 12.14 -18.78 2.54
C PRO A 24 13.02 -17.62 3.03
N ASP A 25 13.59 -17.75 4.23
CA ASP A 25 14.47 -16.75 4.83
C ASP A 25 15.90 -16.79 4.27
N ASP A 26 16.24 -17.85 3.51
CA ASP A 26 17.52 -17.96 2.80
C ASP A 26 17.52 -17.19 1.46
N VAL A 27 16.38 -16.63 1.07
CA VAL A 27 16.20 -15.86 -0.17
C VAL A 27 16.07 -14.37 0.14
N LEU A 28 17.02 -13.58 -0.35
CA LEU A 28 16.88 -12.13 -0.40
C LEU A 28 15.98 -11.72 -1.57
N ASP A 29 14.69 -11.50 -1.30
CA ASP A 29 13.72 -11.11 -2.31
C ASP A 29 13.70 -9.59 -2.53
N LEU A 30 14.40 -9.13 -3.58
CA LEU A 30 14.38 -7.73 -4.02
C LEU A 30 13.29 -7.43 -5.07
N SER A 31 12.43 -8.41 -5.39
CA SER A 31 11.32 -8.20 -6.35
C SER A 31 10.12 -7.50 -5.74
N ALA A 32 10.01 -7.46 -4.40
CA ALA A 32 8.96 -6.75 -3.69
C ALA A 32 9.51 -5.53 -2.94
N SER A 33 9.06 -4.34 -3.32
CA SER A 33 9.41 -3.11 -2.58
C SER A 33 8.61 -3.05 -1.27
N LEU A 34 9.31 -3.13 -0.14
CA LEU A 34 8.81 -3.00 1.24
C LEU A 34 9.73 -2.06 2.02
N ASN A 35 9.24 -1.48 3.12
CA ASN A 35 10.06 -0.64 4.00
C ASN A 35 11.17 -1.48 4.68
N PRO A 36 12.47 -1.25 4.39
CA PRO A 36 13.57 -1.98 5.01
C PRO A 36 13.79 -1.58 6.49
N CYS A 37 13.19 -0.48 6.94
CA CYS A 37 13.30 0.06 8.30
C CYS A 37 12.04 -0.20 9.13
N ALA A 38 11.13 -1.04 8.65
CA ALA A 38 9.88 -1.33 9.33
C ALA A 38 10.11 -1.97 10.71
N PRO A 39 9.21 -1.73 11.69
CA PRO A 39 9.27 -2.41 12.98
C PRO A 39 8.94 -3.89 12.83
N ASP A 40 9.23 -4.69 13.85
CA ASP A 40 8.81 -6.09 13.92
C ASP A 40 7.28 -6.20 14.09
N VAL A 41 6.56 -6.23 12.96
CA VAL A 41 5.10 -6.36 12.94
C VAL A 41 4.65 -7.72 13.44
N ALA A 42 5.45 -8.78 13.28
CA ALA A 42 5.08 -10.12 13.75
C ALA A 42 5.02 -10.15 15.29
N ALA A 43 6.00 -9.58 15.97
CA ALA A 43 6.00 -9.44 17.43
C ALA A 43 4.81 -8.61 17.93
N ARG A 44 4.49 -7.50 17.25
CA ARG A 44 3.33 -6.66 17.60
C ARG A 44 2.02 -7.42 17.39
N ALA A 45 1.86 -8.07 16.24
CA ALA A 45 0.67 -8.87 15.92
C ALA A 45 0.48 -10.04 16.91
N ALA A 46 1.56 -10.63 17.44
CA ALA A 46 1.48 -11.69 18.44
C ALA A 46 0.71 -11.26 19.71
N ALA A 47 0.84 -9.99 20.12
CA ALA A 47 0.11 -9.43 21.26
C ALA A 47 -1.41 -9.36 21.02
N HIS A 48 -1.85 -9.38 19.77
CA HIS A 48 -3.25 -9.22 19.35
C HIS A 48 -3.91 -10.51 18.87
N LEU A 49 -3.25 -11.68 18.97
CA LEU A 49 -3.79 -12.97 18.50
C LEU A 49 -5.14 -13.35 19.13
N GLY A 50 -5.49 -12.79 20.28
CA GLY A 50 -6.82 -12.94 20.89
C GLY A 50 -7.97 -12.41 20.01
N SER A 51 -7.70 -11.47 19.09
CA SER A 51 -8.67 -10.91 18.14
C SER A 51 -9.23 -11.95 17.17
N LEU A 52 -8.48 -13.03 16.87
CA LEU A 52 -8.87 -14.08 15.93
C LEU A 52 -10.15 -14.84 16.33
N ARG A 53 -10.62 -14.67 17.57
CA ARG A 53 -11.83 -15.32 18.11
C ARG A 53 -13.13 -14.54 17.87
N ARG A 54 -13.06 -13.36 17.23
CA ARG A 54 -14.21 -12.46 17.03
C ARG A 54 -14.24 -11.99 15.57
N TYR A 55 -15.44 -11.67 15.08
CA TYR A 55 -15.56 -10.94 13.81
C TYR A 55 -14.89 -9.57 13.92
N PRO A 56 -14.28 -9.06 12.83
CA PRO A 56 -13.60 -7.78 12.84
C PRO A 56 -14.55 -6.62 13.10
N ASP A 57 -14.05 -5.66 13.87
CA ASP A 57 -14.57 -4.30 14.01
C ASP A 57 -13.40 -3.36 13.68
N ASP A 58 -13.55 -2.57 12.63
CA ASP A 58 -12.51 -1.69 12.10
C ASP A 58 -12.62 -0.24 12.59
N ALA A 59 -13.54 0.07 13.53
CA ALA A 59 -13.79 1.43 13.98
C ALA A 59 -12.53 2.09 14.57
N ALA A 60 -11.87 1.44 15.54
CA ALA A 60 -10.66 1.96 16.17
C ALA A 60 -9.49 2.16 15.19
N ALA A 61 -9.33 1.22 14.26
CA ALA A 61 -8.31 1.31 13.21
C ALA A 61 -8.61 2.42 12.20
N THR A 62 -9.89 2.60 11.85
CA THR A 62 -10.34 3.68 10.96
C THR A 62 -10.11 5.04 11.60
N THR A 63 -10.44 5.20 12.89
CA THR A 63 -10.15 6.42 13.65
C THR A 63 -8.66 6.72 13.69
N ALA A 64 -7.82 5.74 14.04
CA ALA A 64 -6.36 5.93 14.07
C ALA A 64 -5.79 6.33 12.70
N MET A 65 -6.29 5.72 11.61
CA MET A 65 -5.89 6.08 10.25
C MET A 65 -6.33 7.52 9.89
N ALA A 66 -7.53 7.92 10.28
CA ALA A 66 -8.05 9.26 10.03
C ALA A 66 -7.26 10.34 10.80
N GLU A 67 -6.85 10.04 12.04
CA GLU A 67 -6.00 10.92 12.85
C GLU A 67 -4.66 11.19 12.18
N VAL A 68 -3.96 10.17 11.68
CA VAL A 68 -2.66 10.37 11.02
C VAL A 68 -2.77 11.04 9.65
N LEU A 69 -3.91 10.88 8.97
CA LEU A 69 -4.23 11.60 7.72
C LEU A 69 -4.72 13.03 7.98
N ALA A 70 -5.03 13.39 9.24
CA ALA A 70 -5.65 14.65 9.64
C ALA A 70 -6.98 14.94 8.92
N VAL A 71 -7.87 13.94 8.83
CA VAL A 71 -9.19 14.04 8.17
C VAL A 71 -10.30 13.44 9.03
N ASP A 72 -11.55 13.70 8.67
CA ASP A 72 -12.69 13.06 9.32
C ASP A 72 -12.69 11.55 9.07
N ALA A 73 -12.92 10.75 10.12
CA ALA A 73 -12.99 9.30 10.01
C ALA A 73 -14.08 8.81 9.04
N GLU A 74 -15.13 9.60 8.82
CA GLU A 74 -16.18 9.31 7.84
C GLU A 74 -15.66 9.31 6.39
N ARG A 75 -14.50 9.92 6.12
CA ARG A 75 -13.83 9.94 4.81
C ARG A 75 -12.81 8.81 4.63
N VAL A 76 -12.60 7.95 5.63
CA VAL A 76 -11.63 6.85 5.57
C VAL A 76 -12.35 5.50 5.48
N VAL A 77 -11.90 4.65 4.57
CA VAL A 77 -12.36 3.27 4.44
C VAL A 77 -11.17 2.33 4.47
N LEU A 78 -11.04 1.50 5.50
CA LEU A 78 -10.02 0.45 5.52
C LEU A 78 -10.35 -0.66 4.52
N THR A 79 -9.31 -1.25 3.93
CA THR A 79 -9.43 -2.27 2.90
C THR A 79 -8.44 -3.41 3.12
N ASN A 80 -8.71 -4.56 2.52
CA ASN A 80 -7.90 -5.78 2.54
C ASN A 80 -6.62 -5.64 1.67
N GLY A 81 -5.83 -4.60 1.95
CA GLY A 81 -4.67 -4.17 1.17
C GLY A 81 -5.01 -3.11 0.12
N GLY A 82 -3.97 -2.42 -0.38
CA GLY A 82 -4.12 -1.40 -1.43
C GLY A 82 -4.77 -1.92 -2.72
N ALA A 83 -4.61 -3.21 -3.03
CA ALA A 83 -5.28 -3.84 -4.17
C ALA A 83 -6.82 -3.81 -4.06
N GLU A 84 -7.38 -4.05 -2.87
CA GLU A 84 -8.83 -3.92 -2.65
C GLU A 84 -9.25 -2.44 -2.71
N ALA A 85 -8.42 -1.51 -2.21
CA ALA A 85 -8.70 -0.07 -2.34
C ALA A 85 -8.81 0.37 -3.82
N ILE A 86 -7.85 -0.05 -4.65
CA ILE A 86 -7.88 0.19 -6.11
C ILE A 86 -9.15 -0.40 -6.71
N ALA A 87 -9.45 -1.67 -6.43
CA ALA A 87 -10.62 -2.35 -6.98
C ALA A 87 -11.94 -1.65 -6.62
N LEU A 88 -12.10 -1.22 -5.36
CA LEU A 88 -13.31 -0.55 -4.89
C LEU A 88 -13.47 0.85 -5.49
N VAL A 89 -12.39 1.63 -5.55
CA VAL A 89 -12.42 2.99 -6.14
C VAL A 89 -12.64 2.90 -7.66
N ALA A 90 -12.02 1.95 -8.36
CA ALA A 90 -12.23 1.73 -9.78
C ALA A 90 -13.67 1.30 -10.09
N ALA A 91 -14.26 0.43 -9.25
CA ALA A 91 -15.67 0.06 -9.35
C ALA A 91 -16.64 1.20 -8.98
N GLU A 92 -16.20 2.19 -8.21
CA GLU A 92 -16.96 3.41 -7.96
C GLU A 92 -16.96 4.34 -9.17
N LEU A 93 -15.77 4.64 -9.70
CA LEU A 93 -15.61 5.59 -10.78
C LEU A 93 -16.05 5.02 -12.14
N GLY A 94 -15.87 3.72 -12.37
CA GLY A 94 -16.22 3.00 -13.59
C GLY A 94 -15.32 3.31 -14.79
N THR A 95 -14.94 4.57 -14.99
CA THR A 95 -14.04 5.03 -16.06
C THR A 95 -12.84 5.79 -15.48
N GLY A 96 -11.66 5.58 -16.04
CA GLY A 96 -10.44 6.28 -15.65
C GLY A 96 -9.39 6.26 -16.74
N TRP A 97 -8.29 6.97 -16.51
CA TRP A 97 -7.14 7.00 -17.41
C TRP A 97 -5.86 6.66 -16.66
N VAL A 98 -4.98 5.89 -17.29
CA VAL A 98 -3.63 5.58 -16.80
C VAL A 98 -2.66 5.95 -17.92
N GLU A 99 -1.60 6.67 -17.57
CA GLU A 99 -0.50 6.97 -18.49
C GLU A 99 0.67 6.05 -18.14
N HIS A 100 1.17 5.31 -19.12
CA HIS A 100 2.26 4.37 -18.91
C HIS A 100 3.63 5.05 -19.00
N PRO A 101 4.64 4.60 -18.21
CA PRO A 101 4.54 3.49 -17.26
C PRO A 101 3.92 3.91 -15.92
N ASP A 102 2.96 3.13 -15.42
CA ASP A 102 2.42 3.23 -14.06
C ASP A 102 1.97 1.82 -13.60
N PHE A 103 1.45 1.68 -12.38
CA PHE A 103 1.03 0.40 -11.85
C PHE A 103 -0.15 -0.19 -12.64
N SER A 104 0.05 -1.39 -13.18
CA SER A 104 -0.89 -2.03 -14.11
C SER A 104 -2.24 -2.43 -13.49
N LEU A 105 -2.34 -2.45 -12.15
CA LEU A 105 -3.54 -2.94 -11.48
C LEU A 105 -4.76 -2.03 -11.67
N TYR A 106 -4.58 -0.75 -11.96
CA TYR A 106 -5.72 0.17 -12.13
C TYR A 106 -6.57 -0.20 -13.34
N GLU A 107 -5.95 -0.37 -14.52
CA GLU A 107 -6.65 -0.68 -15.77
C GLU A 107 -7.42 -1.98 -15.69
N ARG A 108 -6.91 -2.95 -14.91
CA ARG A 108 -7.58 -4.25 -14.67
C ARG A 108 -8.94 -4.10 -13.97
N HIS A 109 -9.11 -3.10 -13.12
CA HIS A 109 -10.33 -2.91 -12.34
C HIS A 109 -11.26 -1.84 -12.88
N LEU A 110 -10.79 -0.97 -13.78
CA LEU A 110 -11.62 0.00 -14.48
C LEU A 110 -12.51 -0.69 -15.51
N ALA A 111 -13.81 -0.36 -15.52
CA ALA A 111 -14.73 -0.90 -16.53
C ALA A 111 -14.46 -0.30 -17.94
N ARG A 112 -13.92 0.91 -17.99
CA ARG A 112 -13.47 1.58 -19.22
C ARG A 112 -12.22 2.41 -18.97
N VAL A 113 -11.23 2.29 -19.86
CA VAL A 113 -10.08 3.21 -19.91
C VAL A 113 -10.33 4.26 -21.00
N ASP A 114 -10.27 5.54 -20.62
CA ASP A 114 -10.55 6.66 -21.53
C ASP A 114 -9.63 7.85 -21.22
N PRO A 115 -8.77 8.32 -22.15
CA PRO A 115 -7.87 9.46 -21.95
C PRO A 115 -8.54 10.79 -21.58
N SER A 116 -9.85 10.92 -21.78
CA SER A 116 -10.62 12.10 -21.36
C SER A 116 -11.14 12.01 -19.92
N ALA A 117 -11.01 10.86 -19.26
CA ALA A 117 -11.45 10.65 -17.89
C ALA A 117 -10.42 11.10 -16.85
N GLY A 118 -10.80 11.02 -15.57
CA GLY A 118 -9.90 11.32 -14.46
C GLY A 118 -8.68 10.40 -14.44
N ARG A 119 -7.49 11.01 -14.31
CA ARG A 119 -6.22 10.28 -14.27
C ARG A 119 -6.03 9.56 -12.94
N TRP A 120 -5.64 8.30 -13.01
CA TRP A 120 -5.05 7.53 -11.92
C TRP A 120 -3.53 7.64 -12.01
N ARG A 121 -2.88 7.79 -10.86
CA ARG A 121 -1.44 8.01 -10.82
C ARG A 121 -0.84 7.52 -9.51
N SER A 122 0.21 6.70 -9.57
CA SER A 122 1.04 6.46 -8.38
C SER A 122 1.96 7.63 -8.06
N ASN A 123 2.17 7.87 -6.77
CA ASN A 123 3.07 8.89 -6.30
C ASN A 123 3.83 8.43 -5.03
N PRO A 124 5.14 8.16 -5.10
CA PRO A 124 5.97 8.17 -6.30
C PRO A 124 5.48 7.17 -7.36
N CYS A 125 5.81 7.44 -8.63
CA CYS A 125 5.43 6.61 -9.76
C CYS A 125 6.04 5.21 -9.63
N ASN A 126 5.25 4.16 -9.83
CA ASN A 126 5.70 2.78 -9.93
C ASN A 126 5.64 2.34 -11.40
N PRO A 127 6.77 2.05 -12.07
CA PRO A 127 8.03 1.59 -11.49
C PRO A 127 9.17 2.62 -11.42
N THR A 128 9.01 3.87 -11.85
CA THR A 128 10.15 4.80 -12.00
C THR A 128 10.73 5.31 -10.67
N GLY A 129 9.93 5.32 -9.61
CA GLY A 129 10.26 5.87 -8.29
C GLY A 129 10.18 7.40 -8.22
N GLU A 130 9.72 8.08 -9.28
CA GLU A 130 9.72 9.53 -9.35
C GLU A 130 8.50 10.15 -8.66
N LEU A 131 8.72 11.15 -7.81
CA LEU A 131 7.63 11.95 -7.25
C LEU A 131 6.97 12.81 -8.32
N ALA A 132 5.67 13.01 -8.17
CA ALA A 132 4.94 13.97 -8.96
C ALA A 132 5.42 15.40 -8.72
N PRO A 133 5.43 16.27 -9.76
CA PRO A 133 5.63 17.68 -9.54
C PRO A 133 4.50 18.24 -8.66
N PRO A 134 4.73 19.29 -7.85
CA PRO A 134 3.75 19.76 -6.86
C PRO A 134 2.41 20.23 -7.44
N ASP A 135 2.40 20.69 -8.69
CA ASP A 135 1.24 21.17 -9.44
C ASP A 135 0.53 20.06 -10.22
N ALA A 136 1.03 18.82 -10.15
CA ALA A 136 0.36 17.69 -10.73
C ALA A 136 -1.05 17.49 -10.16
N VAL A 137 -1.96 17.09 -11.03
CA VAL A 137 -3.34 16.76 -10.67
C VAL A 137 -3.61 15.30 -11.06
N ALA A 138 -4.28 14.58 -10.16
CA ALA A 138 -4.86 13.28 -10.43
C ALA A 138 -6.28 13.24 -9.88
N ALA A 139 -7.14 12.43 -10.49
CA ALA A 139 -8.43 12.11 -9.91
C ALA A 139 -8.25 11.09 -8.77
N VAL A 140 -7.34 10.14 -8.96
CA VAL A 140 -6.95 9.15 -7.95
C VAL A 140 -5.43 9.13 -7.80
N TRP A 141 -4.96 9.36 -6.59
CA TRP A 141 -3.57 9.16 -6.18
C TRP A 141 -3.41 7.77 -5.56
N ASP A 142 -2.49 6.97 -6.09
CA ASP A 142 -1.97 5.80 -5.39
C ASP A 142 -0.74 6.23 -4.58
N GLU A 143 -0.94 6.34 -3.27
CA GLU A 143 0.05 6.78 -2.28
C GLU A 143 0.71 5.58 -1.57
N ALA A 144 0.71 4.37 -2.17
CA ALA A 144 1.28 3.17 -1.54
C ALA A 144 2.73 3.33 -1.05
N PHE A 145 3.52 4.18 -1.69
CA PHE A 145 4.90 4.49 -1.31
C PHE A 145 5.12 5.94 -0.85
N TRP A 146 4.08 6.80 -0.88
CA TRP A 146 4.19 8.20 -0.50
C TRP A 146 4.78 8.37 0.91
N PRO A 147 4.32 7.66 1.96
CA PRO A 147 4.87 7.82 3.31
C PRO A 147 6.37 7.57 3.42
N LEU A 148 6.89 6.62 2.66
CA LEU A 148 8.30 6.27 2.64
C LEU A 148 9.13 7.26 1.81
N ALA A 149 8.54 7.84 0.77
CA ALA A 149 9.22 8.80 -0.11
C ALA A 149 9.28 10.21 0.48
N THR A 150 8.24 10.64 1.21
CA THR A 150 8.08 12.03 1.67
C THR A 150 8.26 12.20 3.17
N GLY A 151 8.04 11.13 3.95
CA GLY A 151 7.98 11.19 5.40
C GLY A 151 6.66 11.75 5.93
N THR A 152 5.60 11.83 5.10
CA THR A 152 4.26 12.30 5.50
C THR A 152 3.18 11.31 5.06
N TRP A 153 2.04 11.29 5.74
CA TRP A 153 1.01 10.26 5.47
C TRP A 153 0.26 10.43 4.16
N THR A 154 0.08 11.67 3.69
CA THR A 154 -0.66 11.93 2.45
C THR A 154 -0.32 13.30 1.89
N ARG A 155 -0.54 13.49 0.59
CA ARG A 155 -0.57 14.80 -0.06
C ARG A 155 -1.82 15.60 0.29
N GLY A 156 -2.93 14.92 0.59
CA GLY A 156 -4.16 15.55 1.11
C GLY A 156 -5.19 16.01 0.06
N ASP A 157 -4.97 15.76 -1.24
CA ASP A 157 -5.90 16.12 -2.32
C ASP A 157 -6.42 14.91 -3.11
N GLY A 158 -7.58 15.07 -3.76
CA GLY A 158 -8.18 14.02 -4.60
C GLY A 158 -8.75 12.81 -3.83
N ILE A 159 -8.97 11.71 -4.57
CA ILE A 159 -9.20 10.39 -3.98
C ILE A 159 -7.84 9.74 -3.78
N VAL A 160 -7.57 9.21 -2.59
CA VAL A 160 -6.32 8.51 -2.31
C VAL A 160 -6.59 7.04 -2.06
N VAL A 161 -5.78 6.17 -2.68
CA VAL A 161 -5.64 4.77 -2.30
C VAL A 161 -4.26 4.58 -1.67
N GLY A 162 -4.21 3.94 -0.50
CA GLY A 162 -2.98 3.76 0.26
C GLY A 162 -2.77 2.33 0.72
N SER A 163 -1.54 2.00 1.09
CA SER A 163 -1.14 0.64 1.47
C SER A 163 -0.23 0.62 2.70
N LEU A 164 -0.76 0.14 3.83
CA LEU A 164 0.04 -0.04 5.04
C LEU A 164 0.97 -1.26 4.93
N THR A 165 0.71 -2.18 3.99
CA THR A 165 1.56 -3.36 3.80
C THR A 165 2.98 -3.00 3.37
N LYS A 166 3.12 -1.91 2.61
CA LYS A 166 4.41 -1.41 2.11
C LYS A 166 5.14 -0.67 3.22
N VAL A 167 4.43 0.24 3.88
CA VAL A 167 4.93 1.10 4.96
C VAL A 167 5.46 0.30 6.15
N PHE A 168 4.76 -0.75 6.55
CA PHE A 168 5.15 -1.57 7.71
C PHE A 168 5.76 -2.93 7.33
N ALA A 169 6.14 -3.13 6.06
CA ALA A 169 6.70 -4.40 5.56
C ALA A 169 5.90 -5.67 5.97
N CYS A 170 4.57 -5.57 5.96
CA CYS A 170 3.67 -6.64 6.41
C CYS A 170 2.70 -7.09 5.30
N PRO A 171 3.19 -7.54 4.14
CA PRO A 171 2.35 -7.94 3.01
C PRO A 171 1.39 -9.08 3.34
N GLY A 172 1.65 -9.91 4.36
CA GLY A 172 0.73 -10.94 4.82
C GLY A 172 -0.48 -10.44 5.63
N LEU A 173 -0.41 -9.23 6.22
CA LEU A 173 -1.50 -8.68 7.05
C LEU A 173 -2.68 -8.15 6.22
N ARG A 174 -2.40 -7.79 4.96
CA ARG A 174 -3.38 -7.32 3.98
C ARG A 174 -4.19 -6.11 4.46
N VAL A 175 -3.53 -4.99 4.70
CA VAL A 175 -4.20 -3.75 5.12
C VAL A 175 -3.85 -2.57 4.21
N GLY A 176 -4.89 -1.91 3.72
CA GLY A 176 -4.82 -0.67 2.95
C GLY A 176 -5.97 0.25 3.35
N TYR A 177 -6.11 1.36 2.65
CA TYR A 177 -7.17 2.33 2.91
C TYR A 177 -7.54 3.12 1.66
N VAL A 178 -8.74 3.67 1.68
CA VAL A 178 -9.18 4.77 0.81
C VAL A 178 -9.34 6.01 1.67
N PHE A 179 -8.76 7.12 1.23
CA PHE A 179 -9.11 8.44 1.70
C PHE A 179 -9.97 9.14 0.62
N ALA A 180 -11.24 9.34 0.96
CA ALA A 180 -12.27 9.84 0.07
C ALA A 180 -12.36 11.38 0.08
N PRO A 181 -12.80 12.00 -1.03
CA PRO A 181 -13.01 13.44 -1.11
C PRO A 181 -14.11 13.93 -0.16
N ASP A 182 -15.12 13.09 0.09
CA ASP A 182 -16.20 13.36 1.02
C ASP A 182 -16.79 12.08 1.61
N ARG A 183 -17.72 12.24 2.56
CA ARG A 183 -18.44 11.13 3.19
C ARG A 183 -19.27 10.33 2.18
N ALA A 184 -19.93 10.98 1.22
CA ALA A 184 -20.84 10.31 0.30
C ALA A 184 -20.08 9.30 -0.57
N PHE A 185 -18.90 9.67 -1.04
CA PHE A 185 -17.98 8.78 -1.76
C PHE A 185 -17.49 7.66 -0.85
N ALA A 186 -17.05 7.96 0.38
CA ALA A 186 -16.63 6.94 1.32
C ALA A 186 -17.75 5.90 1.60
N ASP A 187 -18.98 6.36 1.79
CA ASP A 187 -20.15 5.50 1.99
C ASP A 187 -20.46 4.63 0.77
N ALA A 188 -20.21 5.15 -0.43
CA ALA A 188 -20.40 4.40 -1.68
C ALA A 188 -19.32 3.32 -1.89
N VAL A 189 -18.07 3.60 -1.48
CA VAL A 189 -16.99 2.61 -1.38
C VAL A 189 -17.31 1.56 -0.31
N ARG A 190 -17.75 1.95 0.90
CA ARG A 190 -18.15 1.03 1.98
C ARG A 190 -19.24 0.06 1.54
N ARG A 191 -20.24 0.53 0.78
CA ARG A 191 -21.31 -0.32 0.25
C ARG A 191 -20.82 -1.38 -0.75
N ARG A 192 -19.72 -1.12 -1.46
CA ARG A 192 -19.09 -2.08 -2.38
C ARG A 192 -18.14 -3.04 -1.67
N ARG A 193 -17.58 -2.64 -0.53
CA ARG A 193 -16.66 -3.48 0.27
C ARG A 193 -17.40 -4.72 0.79
N ALA A 194 -16.77 -5.89 0.63
CA ALA A 194 -17.29 -7.12 1.23
C ALA A 194 -17.35 -6.97 2.76
N ALA A 195 -18.39 -7.55 3.38
CA ALA A 195 -18.48 -7.58 4.83
C ALA A 195 -17.26 -8.33 5.42
N TRP A 196 -16.65 -7.74 6.46
CA TRP A 196 -15.48 -8.30 7.15
C TRP A 196 -14.24 -8.53 6.27
N SER A 197 -14.03 -7.72 5.21
CA SER A 197 -12.87 -7.89 4.31
C SER A 197 -11.53 -7.65 5.01
N VAL A 198 -11.48 -6.74 5.99
CA VAL A 198 -10.29 -6.47 6.82
C VAL A 198 -10.28 -7.43 8.02
N SER A 199 -9.20 -8.18 8.19
CA SER A 199 -9.11 -9.20 9.25
C SER A 199 -9.13 -8.58 10.66
N GLY A 200 -9.65 -9.32 11.65
CA GLY A 200 -9.68 -8.86 13.05
C GLY A 200 -8.28 -8.58 13.62
N LEU A 201 -7.27 -9.34 13.17
CA LEU A 201 -5.88 -9.12 13.55
C LEU A 201 -5.35 -7.81 12.96
N ALA A 202 -5.66 -7.51 11.69
CA ALA A 202 -5.31 -6.24 11.08
C ALA A 202 -5.97 -5.07 11.80
N CYS A 203 -7.28 -5.15 12.07
CA CYS A 203 -8.00 -4.12 12.83
C CYS A 203 -7.39 -3.87 14.22
N ALA A 204 -6.93 -4.92 14.90
CA ALA A 204 -6.37 -4.80 16.24
C ALA A 204 -4.96 -4.18 16.27
N VAL A 205 -4.11 -4.53 15.31
CA VAL A 205 -2.69 -4.11 15.31
C VAL A 205 -2.48 -2.73 14.67
N VAL A 206 -3.33 -2.31 13.73
CA VAL A 206 -3.17 -1.04 12.99
C VAL A 206 -3.01 0.18 13.90
N PRO A 207 -3.85 0.41 14.94
CA PRO A 207 -3.66 1.56 15.83
C PRO A 207 -2.26 1.62 16.46
N GLU A 208 -1.73 0.47 16.88
CA GLU A 208 -0.39 0.39 17.47
C GLU A 208 0.71 0.67 16.44
N LEU A 209 0.56 0.15 15.22
CA LEU A 209 1.50 0.40 14.13
C LEU A 209 1.56 1.88 13.77
N LEU A 210 0.39 2.52 13.62
CA LEU A 210 0.28 3.94 13.29
C LEU A 210 0.87 4.82 14.40
N ALA A 211 0.58 4.52 15.67
CA ALA A 211 1.13 5.26 16.80
C ALA A 211 2.66 5.15 16.93
N GLY A 212 3.25 4.05 16.47
CA GLY A 212 4.69 3.81 16.50
C GLY A 212 5.43 4.19 15.22
N ALA A 213 4.78 4.82 14.24
CA ALA A 213 5.39 5.13 12.96
C ALA A 213 6.27 6.40 13.03
N ASP A 214 7.51 6.30 12.53
CA ASP A 214 8.43 7.42 12.37
C ASP A 214 8.79 7.59 10.89
N LEU A 215 7.84 8.15 10.13
CA LEU A 215 7.97 8.31 8.68
C LEU A 215 9.18 9.17 8.28
N PRO A 216 9.49 10.31 8.94
CA PRO A 216 10.69 11.07 8.62
C PRO A 216 11.98 10.27 8.82
N ALA A 217 12.11 9.54 9.93
CA ALA A 217 13.30 8.73 10.18
C ALA A 217 13.43 7.58 9.16
N TRP A 218 12.32 6.92 8.81
CA TRP A 218 12.34 5.87 7.78
C TRP A 218 12.70 6.42 6.41
N ARG A 219 12.14 7.57 6.01
CA ARG A 219 12.51 8.24 4.75
C ARG A 219 14.02 8.49 4.70
N ASP A 220 14.59 9.09 5.75
CA ASP A 220 16.02 9.45 5.78
C ASP A 220 16.91 8.21 5.69
N ALA A 221 16.59 7.16 6.46
CA ALA A 221 17.29 5.88 6.38
C ALA A 221 17.16 5.21 5.01
N ILE A 222 15.98 5.25 4.38
CA ILE A 222 15.75 4.70 3.04
C ILE A 222 16.58 5.46 1.99
N VAL A 223 16.71 6.78 2.11
CA VAL A 223 17.55 7.59 1.21
C VAL A 223 19.01 7.16 1.31
N GLU A 224 19.53 6.97 2.53
CA GLU A 224 20.89 6.47 2.76
C GLU A 224 21.09 5.06 2.18
N LEU A 225 20.19 4.12 2.49
CA LEU A 225 20.24 2.75 2.00
C LEU A 225 20.16 2.68 0.47
N ARG A 226 19.30 3.51 -0.15
CA ARG A 226 19.17 3.58 -1.60
C ARG A 226 20.45 4.13 -2.25
N ALA A 227 21.08 5.15 -1.66
CA ALA A 227 22.34 5.68 -2.16
C ALA A 227 23.44 4.61 -2.11
N ALA A 228 23.57 3.90 -0.98
CA ALA A 228 24.53 2.80 -0.84
C ALA A 228 24.27 1.65 -1.84
N LEU A 229 23.00 1.31 -2.08
CA LEU A 229 22.63 0.30 -3.08
C LEU A 229 23.02 0.74 -4.50
N VAL A 230 22.75 1.99 -4.88
CA VAL A 230 23.12 2.53 -6.20
C VAL A 230 24.64 2.54 -6.36
N GLU A 231 25.40 3.02 -5.37
CA GLU A 231 26.86 2.98 -5.41
C GLU A 231 27.41 1.56 -5.57
N THR A 232 26.80 0.60 -4.88
CA THR A 232 27.16 -0.82 -5.01
C THR A 232 26.89 -1.31 -6.43
N LEU A 233 25.72 -1.00 -7.01
CA LEU A 233 25.34 -1.43 -8.35
C LEU A 233 26.22 -0.81 -9.43
N ASP A 234 26.54 0.48 -9.32
CA ASP A 234 27.43 1.20 -10.25
C ASP A 234 28.87 0.67 -10.18
N GLY A 235 29.27 0.09 -9.05
CA GLY A 235 30.58 -0.58 -8.87
C GLY A 235 30.65 -2.02 -9.38
N LEU A 236 29.54 -2.60 -9.88
CA LEU A 236 29.50 -3.95 -10.45
C LEU A 236 29.78 -3.99 -11.96
N ASP A 237 29.85 -2.83 -12.62
CA ASP A 237 30.27 -2.67 -14.02
C ASP A 237 31.81 -2.68 -14.18
#